data_AF-A0A4U2DC95-F1
#
_entry.id   AF-A0A4U2DC95-F1
#
_cell.length_a   1.000
_cell.length_b   1.000
_cell.length_c   1.000
_cell.angle_alpha   90.00
_cell.angle_beta   90.00
_cell.angle_gamma   90.00
#
_symmetry.space_group_name_H-M   'P 1'
#
loop_
_entity.id
_entity.type
_entity.pdbx_description
1 polymer ?
#
loop_
_entity_poly.entity_id
_entity_poly.type
_entity_poly.pdbx_seq_one_letter_code
_entity_poly.pdbx_strand_id
1 'polypeptide(L)'
;SMVLQLKVKKVNAKAMLTDEGIVVLKGSQALTIAQPSLSKGYTKLRSNLEDKGILASSGDRLVVAEDILFTSASQAAAVLLGYPC
;
A
#
# COMPACT_ATOMS: atom_id res chain seq x y z
N SER A 1 -18.50 0.21 -10.35
CA SER A 1 -17.20 0.65 -9.80
C SER A 1 -16.11 -0.31 -10.25
N MET A 2 -15.01 0.20 -10.79
CA MET A 2 -13.89 -0.63 -11.25
C MET A 2 -13.00 -1.01 -10.07
N VAL A 3 -12.79 -2.31 -9.86
CA VAL A 3 -11.90 -2.83 -8.81
C VAL A 3 -10.57 -3.23 -9.44
N LEU A 4 -9.49 -2.65 -8.95
CA LEU A 4 -8.12 -2.98 -9.30
C LEU A 4 -7.56 -4.04 -8.35
N GLN A 5 -6.63 -4.86 -8.84
CA GLN A 5 -5.95 -5.87 -8.05
C GLN A 5 -4.43 -5.76 -8.22
N LEU A 6 -3.71 -5.82 -7.10
CA LEU A 6 -2.27 -6.00 -7.06
C LEU A 6 -1.97 -7.39 -6.50
N LYS A 7 -1.41 -8.25 -7.34
CA LYS A 7 -0.99 -9.61 -6.96
C LYS A 7 0.48 -9.81 -7.28
N VAL A 8 1.27 -9.96 -6.23
CA VAL A 8 2.66 -10.43 -6.31
C VAL A 8 2.84 -11.54 -5.28
N LYS A 9 3.91 -12.35 -5.38
CA LYS A 9 4.06 -13.64 -4.68
C LYS A 9 3.62 -13.68 -3.20
N LYS A 10 3.83 -12.60 -2.44
CA LYS A 10 3.47 -12.49 -1.01
C LYS A 10 2.37 -11.46 -0.68
N VAL A 11 1.86 -10.74 -1.68
CA VAL A 11 0.92 -9.63 -1.48
C VAL A 11 -0.31 -9.79 -2.37
N ASN A 12 -1.48 -9.71 -1.76
CA ASN A 12 -2.76 -9.54 -2.42
C ASN A 12 -3.43 -8.27 -1.88
N ALA A 13 -3.64 -7.29 -2.76
CA ALA A 13 -4.31 -6.04 -2.43
C ALA A 13 -5.39 -5.71 -3.46
N LYS A 14 -6.46 -5.05 -2.98
CA LYS A 14 -7.56 -4.57 -3.80
C LYS A 14 -7.70 -3.06 -3.66
N ALA A 15 -8.09 -2.41 -4.74
CA ALA A 15 -8.36 -0.99 -4.71
C ALA A 15 -9.55 -0.62 -5.60
N MET A 16 -10.15 0.55 -5.35
CA MET A 16 -11.12 1.17 -6.26
C MET A 16 -10.48 2.37 -6.95
N LEU A 17 -10.71 2.49 -8.26
CA LEU A 17 -10.46 3.74 -8.97
C LEU A 17 -11.62 4.70 -8.68
N THR A 18 -11.29 5.90 -8.21
CA THR A 18 -12.22 7.00 -7.97
C THR A 18 -11.75 8.26 -8.69
N ASP A 19 -12.58 9.30 -8.71
CA ASP A 19 -12.20 10.59 -9.30
C ASP A 19 -11.10 11.31 -8.49
N GLU A 20 -10.92 10.93 -7.22
CA GLU A 20 -9.88 11.47 -6.32
C GLU A 20 -8.56 10.69 -6.35
N GLY A 21 -8.56 9.49 -6.95
CA GLY A 21 -7.37 8.64 -7.05
C GLY A 21 -7.67 7.15 -6.86
N ILE A 22 -6.80 6.48 -6.11
CA ILE A 22 -6.87 5.04 -5.84
C ILE A 22 -7.15 4.80 -4.36
N VAL A 23 -8.30 4.22 -4.06
CA VAL A 23 -8.66 3.80 -2.69
C VAL A 23 -8.25 2.35 -2.49
N VAL A 24 -7.12 2.12 -1.82
CA VAL A 24 -6.71 0.77 -1.39
C VAL A 24 -7.60 0.35 -0.23
N LEU A 25 -8.23 -0.81 -0.37
CA LEU A 25 -9.25 -1.28 0.56
C LEU A 25 -8.62 -1.94 1.79
N LYS A 26 -9.30 -1.79 2.93
CA LYS A 26 -9.06 -2.53 4.16
C LYS A 26 -8.89 -4.04 3.90
N GLY A 27 -7.94 -4.64 4.59
CA GLY A 27 -7.56 -6.05 4.44
C GLY A 27 -6.56 -6.32 3.31
N SER A 28 -6.22 -5.31 2.50
CA SER A 28 -5.14 -5.41 1.53
C SER A 28 -3.80 -5.66 2.20
N GLN A 29 -2.94 -6.44 1.55
CA GLN A 29 -1.63 -6.80 2.09
C GLN A 29 -0.53 -5.85 1.58
N ALA A 30 0.55 -5.78 2.35
CA ALA A 30 1.80 -5.11 1.99
C ALA A 30 2.99 -5.94 2.46
N LEU A 31 4.16 -5.75 1.82
CA LEU A 31 5.41 -6.33 2.30
C LEU A 31 5.82 -5.65 3.61
N THR A 32 6.57 -6.33 4.47
CA THR A 32 7.07 -5.77 5.75
C THR A 32 8.31 -4.91 5.60
N ILE A 33 9.05 -5.04 4.51
CA ILE A 33 10.34 -4.37 4.30
C ILE A 33 10.23 -3.41 3.12
N ALA A 34 10.58 -2.14 3.36
CA ALA A 34 10.85 -1.19 2.29
C ALA A 34 12.33 -1.28 1.86
N GLN A 35 12.56 -1.37 0.55
CA GLN A 35 13.91 -1.40 -0.02
C GLN A 35 14.55 0.00 0.00
N PRO A 36 15.89 0.09 0.08
CA PRO A 36 16.61 1.37 0.00
C PRO A 36 16.35 2.18 -1.27
N SER A 37 15.90 1.52 -2.34
CA SER A 37 15.56 2.14 -3.63
C SER A 37 14.23 2.90 -3.62
N LEU A 38 13.38 2.73 -2.59
CA LEU A 38 12.13 3.47 -2.46
C LEU A 38 12.43 4.97 -2.25
N SER A 39 11.69 5.83 -2.94
CA SER A 39 11.89 7.28 -2.83
C SER A 39 11.69 7.77 -1.40
N LYS A 40 12.46 8.78 -0.97
CA LYS A 40 12.36 9.35 0.39
C LYS A 40 10.92 9.78 0.73
N GLY A 41 10.19 10.31 -0.24
CA GLY A 41 8.79 10.72 -0.08
C GLY A 41 7.88 9.52 0.22
N TYR A 42 8.01 8.42 -0.53
CA TYR A 42 7.21 7.22 -0.32
C TYR A 42 7.62 6.46 0.94
N THR A 43 8.91 6.46 1.29
CA THR A 43 9.39 5.94 2.57
C THR A 43 8.72 6.68 3.73
N LYS A 44 8.72 8.03 3.71
CA LYS A 44 8.08 8.84 4.77
C LYS A 44 6.57 8.61 4.83
N LEU A 45 5.90 8.56 3.68
CA LEU A 45 4.46 8.27 3.60
C LEU A 45 4.15 6.90 4.22
N ARG A 46 4.93 5.88 3.84
CA ARG A 46 4.77 4.52 4.34
C ARG A 46 5.01 4.44 5.85
N SER A 47 6.09 5.01 6.37
CA SER A 47 6.37 5.05 7.81
C SER A 47 5.24 5.73 8.58
N ASN A 48 4.69 6.84 8.10
CA ASN A 48 3.55 7.49 8.75
C ASN A 48 2.31 6.58 8.81
N LEU A 49 2.08 5.71 7.82
CA LEU A 49 0.97 4.75 7.83
C LEU A 49 1.22 3.61 8.82
N GLU A 50 2.46 3.14 8.93
CA GLU A 50 2.89 2.15 9.92
C GLU A 50 2.78 2.71 11.35
N ASP A 51 3.29 3.92 11.59
CA ASP A 51 3.24 4.61 12.89
C ASP A 51 1.79 4.86 13.36
N LYS A 52 0.88 5.13 12.42
CA LYS A 52 -0.56 5.29 12.70
C LYS A 52 -1.30 3.96 12.87
N GLY A 53 -0.66 2.82 12.63
CA GLY A 53 -1.30 1.50 12.66
C GLY A 53 -2.23 1.22 11.48
N ILE A 54 -2.18 2.06 10.43
CA ILE A 54 -2.96 1.85 9.19
C ILE A 54 -2.32 0.74 8.36
N LEU A 55 -1.00 0.69 8.30
CA LEU A 55 -0.25 -0.49 7.84
C LEU A 55 0.23 -1.27 9.05
N ALA A 56 -0.59 -2.21 9.52
CA ALA A 56 -0.34 -2.96 10.75
C ALA A 56 0.32 -4.32 10.48
N SER A 57 1.27 -4.71 11.33
CA SER A 57 1.91 -6.02 11.27
C SER A 57 0.93 -7.16 11.47
N SER A 58 0.99 -8.16 10.60
CA SER A 58 0.24 -9.42 10.70
C SER A 58 1.13 -10.57 10.21
N GLY A 59 1.88 -11.15 11.15
CA GLY A 59 2.83 -12.22 10.85
C GLY A 59 3.94 -11.78 9.90
N ASP A 60 3.99 -12.37 8.69
CA ASP A 60 5.01 -12.12 7.68
C ASP A 60 4.67 -10.96 6.72
N ARG A 61 3.65 -10.16 7.03
CA ARG A 61 3.06 -9.12 6.17
C ARG A 61 2.64 -7.91 6.98
N LEU A 62 2.38 -6.82 6.27
CA LEU A 62 1.51 -5.76 6.77
C LEU A 62 0.11 -5.94 6.18
N VAL A 63 -0.90 -5.49 6.92
CA VAL A 63 -2.31 -5.46 6.52
C VAL A 63 -2.83 -4.04 6.68
N VAL A 64 -3.53 -3.58 5.65
CA VAL A 64 -4.23 -2.30 5.61
C VAL A 64 -5.42 -2.35 6.57
N ALA A 65 -5.39 -1.59 7.67
CA ALA A 65 -6.38 -1.61 8.74
C ALA A 65 -7.66 -0.80 8.43
N GLU A 66 -7.54 0.17 7.52
CA GLU A 66 -8.61 1.04 7.01
C GLU A 66 -8.31 1.48 5.58
N ASP A 67 -9.32 1.94 4.84
CA ASP A 67 -9.16 2.35 3.44
C ASP A 67 -8.17 3.53 3.31
N ILE A 68 -7.29 3.48 2.30
CA ILE A 68 -6.25 4.49 2.07
C ILE A 68 -6.41 5.10 0.68
N LEU A 69 -6.59 6.42 0.61
CA LEU A 69 -6.55 7.16 -0.66
C LEU A 69 -5.09 7.45 -1.06
N PHE A 70 -4.73 7.04 -2.26
CA PHE A 70 -3.48 7.37 -2.94
C PHE A 70 -3.76 8.19 -4.19
N THR A 71 -2.81 9.03 -4.59
CA THR A 71 -2.96 9.88 -5.78
C THR A 71 -2.84 9.11 -7.09
N SER A 72 -2.30 7.89 -7.07
CA SER A 72 -2.17 7.03 -8.26
C SER A 72 -1.97 5.55 -7.89
N ALA A 73 -2.16 4.67 -8.89
CA ALA A 73 -1.90 3.23 -8.72
C ALA A 73 -0.42 2.93 -8.50
N SER A 74 0.48 3.69 -9.14
CA SER A 74 1.93 3.56 -8.95
C SER A 74 2.36 3.95 -7.53
N GLN A 75 1.79 5.03 -6.97
CA GLN A 75 2.05 5.41 -5.58
C GLN A 75 1.55 4.33 -4.61
N ALA A 76 0.33 3.84 -4.80
CA ALA A 76 -0.23 2.76 -3.99
C ALA A 76 0.65 1.50 -4.04
N ALA A 77 1.03 1.05 -5.24
CA ALA A 77 1.89 -0.12 -5.41
C ALA A 77 3.27 0.08 -4.76
N ALA A 78 3.92 1.22 -4.99
CA ALA A 78 5.23 1.48 -4.43
C ALA A 78 5.22 1.52 -2.90
N VAL A 79 4.17 2.08 -2.29
CA VAL A 79 3.99 2.10 -0.83
C VAL A 79 3.72 0.71 -0.28
N LEU A 80 2.82 -0.09 -0.89
CA LEU A 80 2.51 -1.44 -0.39
C LEU A 80 3.69 -2.41 -0.57
N LEU A 81 4.42 -2.31 -1.68
CA LEU A 81 5.51 -3.22 -2.01
C LEU A 81 6.87 -2.76 -1.49
N GLY A 82 7.01 -1.49 -1.14
CA GLY A 82 8.24 -0.95 -0.58
C GLY A 82 9.37 -0.79 -1.60
N TYR A 83 9.07 -0.68 -2.90
CA TYR A 83 10.05 -0.40 -3.96
C TYR A 83 9.42 0.37 -5.13
N PRO A 84 10.19 1.05 -5.99
CA PRO A 84 9.66 1.80 -7.13
C PRO A 84 8.82 0.93 -8.08
N CYS A 85 7.67 1.44 -8.52
CA CYS A 85 6.72 0.78 -9.43
C CYS A 85 6.31 1.73 -10.56
#